data_AF-A0A9D8M217-F1
#
_entry.id   AF-A0A9D8M217-F1
#
_cell.length_a   1.000
_cell.length_b   1.000
_cell.length_c   1.000
_cell.angle_alpha   90.00
_cell.angle_beta   90.00
_cell.angle_gamma   90.00
#
_symmetry.space_group_name_H-M   'P 1'
#
loop_
_entity.id
_entity.type
_entity.pdbx_description
1 polymer ?
#
loop_
_entity_poly.entity_id
_entity_poly.type
_entity_poly.pdbx_seq_one_letter_code
_entity_poly.pdbx_strand_id
1 'polypeptide(L)'
;VMDLVHVRRVVVPPHPGLFSALGLLSSDLVYADSRSAYTLLGPDAAGSIDAVYRAMEEHLLSRIKAPRENVRVARSFDGRLFGQTWETPFVDVPEGPVTESSIEGMVENFHRVYQQRTGNRFDGIPVQGVTYRVQVVVPSGKVSYPAVEEKNGSSPRSQRRVTLRHLADTDVEAGEFEREDLRRGHEVEGPAVIREPLSTTLVPAGHTARVGTYGELVIEKQGDGGSSPTRKDGGSSPTRKEGA
;
A
#
# COMPACT_ATOMS: atom_id res chain seq x y z
N VAL A 1 8.11 17.49 7.82
CA VAL A 1 7.73 16.77 6.58
C VAL A 1 6.23 16.62 6.46
N MET A 2 5.52 16.08 7.45
CA MET A 2 4.05 15.90 7.38
C MET A 2 3.30 17.14 6.90
N ASP A 3 3.55 18.29 7.51
CA ASP A 3 2.92 19.57 7.13
C ASP A 3 3.32 20.05 5.73
N LEU A 4 4.54 19.74 5.27
CA LEU A 4 5.05 20.16 3.95
C LEU A 4 4.41 19.38 2.80
N VAL A 5 4.02 18.12 3.04
CA VAL A 5 3.43 17.25 2.00
C VAL A 5 1.92 17.03 2.18
N HIS A 6 1.28 17.78 3.10
CA HIS A 6 -0.16 17.75 3.37
C HIS A 6 -0.75 16.34 3.56
N VAL A 7 0.01 15.45 4.20
CA VAL A 7 -0.46 14.09 4.52
C VAL A 7 -1.35 14.13 5.75
N ARG A 8 -2.49 13.42 5.69
CA ARG A 8 -3.45 13.36 6.80
C ARG A 8 -2.95 12.51 7.97
N ARG A 9 -2.15 11.50 7.68
CA ARG A 9 -1.73 10.45 8.61
C ARG A 9 -0.36 9.93 8.24
N VAL A 10 0.48 9.69 9.24
CA VAL A 10 1.72 8.92 9.11
C VAL A 10 1.60 7.65 9.94
N VAL A 11 2.07 6.55 9.39
CA VAL A 11 2.15 5.27 10.10
C VAL A 11 3.62 4.94 10.31
N VAL A 12 4.03 4.81 11.57
CA VAL A 12 5.33 4.25 11.93
C VAL A 12 5.10 2.78 12.28
N PRO A 13 5.58 1.82 11.47
CA PRO A 13 5.36 0.40 11.74
C PRO A 13 5.98 -0.03 13.06
N PRO A 14 5.68 -1.22 13.61
CA PRO A 14 6.51 -1.81 14.66
C PRO A 14 7.93 -2.07 14.14
N HIS A 15 8.92 -1.91 15.01
CA HIS A 15 10.34 -2.09 14.70
C HIS A 15 10.78 -1.39 13.38
N PRO A 16 10.54 -0.07 13.20
CA PRO A 16 10.89 0.68 11.99
C PRO A 16 12.34 0.46 11.53
N GLY A 17 13.30 0.32 12.46
CA GLY A 17 14.70 0.04 12.13
C GLY A 17 14.94 -1.31 11.44
N LEU A 18 14.01 -2.26 11.55
CA LEU A 18 14.08 -3.61 10.96
C LEU A 18 13.02 -3.87 9.89
N PHE A 19 12.19 -2.87 9.57
CA PHE A 19 10.98 -3.09 8.77
C PHE A 19 11.28 -3.61 7.35
N SER A 20 12.41 -3.23 6.75
CA SER A 20 12.84 -3.77 5.46
C SER A 20 13.20 -5.26 5.51
N ALA A 21 13.87 -5.72 6.57
CA ALA A 21 14.24 -7.13 6.75
C ALA A 21 13.01 -8.00 6.99
N LEU A 22 12.06 -7.48 7.76
CA LEU A 22 10.75 -8.08 7.97
C LEU A 22 9.93 -8.17 6.68
N GLY A 23 9.95 -7.11 5.86
CA GLY A 23 9.35 -7.11 4.53
C GLY A 23 9.93 -8.19 3.62
N LEU A 24 11.26 -8.36 3.63
CA LEU A 24 11.93 -9.44 2.90
C LEU A 24 11.48 -10.83 3.38
N LEU A 25 11.39 -11.04 4.70
CA LEU A 25 10.99 -12.32 5.27
C LEU A 25 9.52 -12.67 4.99
N SER A 26 8.65 -11.66 4.86
CA SER A 26 7.21 -11.84 4.58
C SER A 26 6.85 -11.79 3.08
N SER A 27 7.84 -11.57 2.20
CA SER A 27 7.61 -11.49 0.76
C SER A 27 7.54 -12.86 0.11
N ASP A 28 6.67 -12.99 -0.90
CA ASP A 28 6.65 -14.19 -1.75
C ASP A 28 7.91 -14.26 -2.62
N LEU A 29 8.29 -15.48 -3.00
CA LEU A 29 9.38 -15.66 -3.96
C LEU A 29 8.85 -15.37 -5.35
N VAL A 30 9.37 -14.31 -5.99
CA VAL A 30 8.98 -13.92 -7.34
C VAL A 30 10.13 -14.18 -8.30
N TYR A 31 9.88 -15.03 -9.28
CA TYR A 31 10.77 -15.26 -10.42
C TYR A 31 10.21 -14.51 -11.62
N ALA A 32 11.02 -13.71 -12.28
CA ALA A 32 10.57 -12.90 -13.41
C ALA A 32 11.46 -13.12 -14.64
N ASP A 33 10.83 -13.08 -15.80
CA ASP A 33 11.47 -13.06 -17.11
C ASP A 33 10.78 -11.97 -17.95
N SER A 34 11.54 -11.36 -18.86
CA SER A 34 11.01 -10.37 -19.78
C SER A 34 11.73 -10.42 -21.11
N ARG A 35 10.98 -10.28 -22.20
CA ARG A 35 11.51 -10.28 -23.56
C ARG A 35 11.00 -9.09 -24.33
N SER A 36 11.92 -8.33 -24.92
CA SER A 36 11.57 -7.26 -25.86
C SER A 36 11.31 -7.85 -27.24
N ALA A 37 10.12 -7.61 -27.76
CA ALA A 37 9.72 -7.97 -29.11
C ALA A 37 8.68 -6.96 -29.59
N TYR A 38 8.99 -6.24 -30.66
CA TYR A 38 8.09 -5.24 -31.23
C TYR A 38 7.07 -5.94 -32.11
N THR A 39 5.81 -5.94 -31.70
CA THR A 39 4.74 -6.62 -32.43
C THR A 39 3.51 -5.74 -32.46
N LEU A 40 2.96 -5.49 -33.65
CA LEU A 40 1.64 -4.89 -33.76
C LEU A 40 0.62 -5.89 -33.23
N LEU A 41 -0.20 -5.47 -32.27
CA LEU A 41 -1.25 -6.31 -31.71
C LEU A 41 -2.38 -6.42 -32.73
N GLY A 42 -2.44 -7.58 -33.37
CA GLY A 42 -3.52 -8.00 -34.28
C GLY A 42 -3.69 -9.52 -34.24
N PRO A 43 -4.76 -10.07 -34.84
CA PRO A 43 -5.09 -11.49 -34.78
C PRO A 43 -3.92 -12.40 -35.16
N ASP A 44 -3.22 -12.08 -36.25
CA ASP A 44 -2.07 -12.85 -36.77
C ASP A 44 -0.88 -12.93 -35.80
N ALA A 45 -0.80 -12.02 -34.82
CA ALA A 45 0.27 -12.00 -33.82
C ALA A 45 0.02 -12.95 -32.64
N ALA A 46 -1.19 -13.50 -32.49
CA ALA A 46 -1.55 -14.31 -31.33
C ALA A 46 -0.60 -15.50 -31.11
N GLY A 47 -0.30 -16.26 -32.16
CA GLY A 47 0.56 -17.43 -32.07
C GLY A 47 2.02 -17.11 -31.71
N SER A 48 2.56 -15.99 -32.22
CA SER A 48 3.94 -15.59 -31.91
C SER A 48 4.07 -15.06 -30.48
N ILE A 49 3.07 -14.30 -30.01
CA ILE A 49 3.01 -13.79 -28.64
C ILE A 49 2.79 -14.94 -27.64
N ASP A 50 1.91 -15.91 -27.94
CA ASP A 50 1.71 -17.11 -27.11
C ASP A 50 3.02 -17.90 -26.95
N ALA A 51 3.77 -18.09 -28.05
CA ALA A 51 5.06 -18.77 -28.02
C ALA A 51 6.09 -18.04 -27.15
N VAL A 52 6.11 -16.71 -27.19
CA VAL A 52 6.97 -15.89 -26.32
C VAL A 52 6.63 -16.08 -24.85
N TYR A 53 5.34 -16.07 -24.48
CA TYR A 53 4.91 -16.30 -23.11
C TYR A 53 5.20 -17.73 -22.63
N ARG A 54 4.84 -18.75 -23.42
CA ARG A 54 5.11 -20.15 -23.07
C ARG A 54 6.60 -20.41 -22.84
N ALA A 55 7.47 -19.88 -23.70
CA ALA A 55 8.91 -20.05 -23.54
C ALA A 55 9.45 -19.41 -22.24
N MET A 56 8.92 -18.25 -21.84
CA MET A 56 9.27 -17.61 -20.56
C MET A 56 8.71 -18.39 -19.36
N GLU A 57 7.44 -18.82 -19.43
CA GLU A 57 6.80 -19.60 -18.38
C GLU A 57 7.50 -20.94 -18.15
N GLU A 58 7.78 -21.69 -19.21
CA GLU A 58 8.53 -22.96 -19.13
C GLU A 58 9.92 -22.76 -18.53
N HIS A 59 10.64 -21.72 -18.98
CA HIS A 59 11.96 -21.39 -18.45
C HIS A 59 11.90 -21.07 -16.95
N LEU A 60 10.97 -20.23 -16.50
CA LEU A 60 10.83 -19.87 -15.09
C LEU A 60 10.37 -21.06 -14.24
N LEU A 61 9.38 -21.82 -14.69
CA LEU A 61 8.85 -22.98 -13.99
C LEU A 61 9.90 -24.09 -13.86
N SER A 62 10.80 -24.25 -14.83
CA SER A 62 11.91 -25.23 -14.74
C SER A 62 12.88 -24.96 -13.57
N ARG A 63 12.92 -23.72 -13.06
CA ARG A 63 13.80 -23.30 -11.96
C ARG A 63 13.15 -23.42 -10.59
N ILE A 64 11.85 -23.70 -10.53
CA ILE A 64 11.06 -23.71 -9.30
C ILE A 64 10.99 -25.14 -8.74
N LYS A 65 11.34 -25.28 -7.47
CA LYS A 65 11.31 -26.56 -6.72
C LYS A 65 10.03 -26.74 -5.91
N ALA A 66 8.92 -26.12 -6.31
CA ALA A 66 7.63 -26.16 -5.62
C ALA A 66 6.57 -26.88 -6.46
N PRO A 67 5.54 -27.49 -5.84
CA PRO A 67 4.40 -28.06 -6.57
C PRO A 67 3.71 -27.00 -7.43
N ARG A 68 3.37 -27.35 -8.69
CA ARG A 68 2.77 -26.39 -9.64
C ARG A 68 1.46 -25.78 -9.17
N GLU A 69 0.67 -26.54 -8.40
CA GLU A 69 -0.59 -26.10 -7.80
C GLU A 69 -0.45 -24.92 -6.82
N ASN A 70 0.75 -24.73 -6.26
CA ASN A 70 1.02 -23.64 -5.32
C ASN A 70 1.58 -22.40 -6.02
N VAL A 71 1.71 -22.39 -7.34
CA VAL A 71 2.40 -21.33 -8.06
C VAL A 71 1.41 -20.47 -8.85
N ARG A 72 1.53 -19.15 -8.75
CA ARG A 72 0.74 -18.20 -9.54
C ARG A 72 1.58 -17.61 -10.66
N VAL A 73 1.10 -17.71 -11.90
CA VAL A 73 1.72 -17.03 -13.05
C VAL A 73 0.93 -15.76 -13.35
N ALA A 74 1.63 -14.64 -13.47
CA ALA A 74 1.08 -13.37 -13.91
C ALA A 74 1.82 -12.89 -15.16
N ARG A 75 1.05 -12.44 -16.16
CA ARG A 75 1.57 -11.93 -17.42
C ARG A 75 1.19 -10.48 -17.58
N SER A 76 2.14 -9.68 -18.04
CA SER A 76 1.89 -8.32 -18.46
C SER A 76 2.71 -8.00 -19.70
N PHE A 77 2.40 -6.89 -20.35
CA PHE A 77 3.24 -6.32 -21.41
C PHE A 77 3.34 -4.81 -21.26
N ASP A 78 4.39 -4.26 -21.87
CA ASP A 78 4.53 -2.83 -22.06
C ASP A 78 4.15 -2.56 -23.51
N GLY A 79 3.17 -1.66 -23.70
CA GLY A 79 2.61 -1.33 -25.00
C GLY A 79 2.76 0.14 -25.32
N ARG A 80 2.61 0.50 -26.59
CA ARG A 80 2.53 1.90 -27.04
C ARG A 80 1.64 2.02 -28.26
N LEU A 81 1.12 3.22 -28.52
CA LEU A 81 0.50 3.50 -29.80
C LEU A 81 1.57 3.49 -30.89
N PHE A 82 1.25 2.99 -32.07
CA PHE A 82 2.21 2.93 -33.17
C PHE A 82 2.71 4.34 -33.54
N GLY A 83 4.03 4.48 -33.65
CA GLY A 83 4.70 5.78 -33.85
C GLY A 83 5.00 6.56 -32.56
N GLN A 84 4.50 6.14 -31.40
CA GLN A 84 4.82 6.76 -30.11
C GLN A 84 6.22 6.34 -29.62
N THR A 85 6.90 7.21 -28.86
CA THR A 85 8.27 6.96 -28.36
C THR A 85 8.34 6.51 -26.92
N TRP A 86 7.24 6.53 -26.16
CA TRP A 86 7.15 6.07 -24.77
C TRP A 86 6.13 4.95 -24.61
N GLU A 87 6.29 4.16 -23.56
CA GLU A 87 5.49 2.96 -23.29
C GLU A 87 4.51 3.18 -22.14
N THR A 88 3.42 2.42 -22.16
CA THR A 88 2.53 2.18 -21.04
C THR A 88 2.92 0.83 -20.43
N PRO A 89 3.70 0.83 -19.33
CA PRO A 89 4.15 -0.41 -18.74
C PRO A 89 3.07 -1.13 -17.92
N PHE A 90 3.27 -2.44 -17.77
CA PHE A 90 2.49 -3.36 -16.93
C PHE A 90 1.00 -3.44 -17.29
N VAL A 91 0.69 -3.55 -18.57
CA VAL A 91 -0.67 -3.84 -19.05
C VAL A 91 -0.96 -5.33 -18.90
N ASP A 92 -2.08 -5.66 -18.26
CA ASP A 92 -2.48 -7.05 -18.01
C ASP A 92 -2.77 -7.82 -19.30
N VAL A 93 -2.32 -9.08 -19.36
CA VAL A 93 -2.67 -10.03 -20.42
C VAL A 93 -3.75 -10.99 -19.90
N PRO A 94 -4.83 -11.24 -20.67
CA PRO A 94 -5.86 -12.22 -20.30
C PRO A 94 -5.28 -13.58 -19.93
N GLU A 95 -5.92 -14.31 -19.01
CA GLU A 95 -5.50 -15.65 -18.59
C GLU A 95 -5.64 -16.69 -19.72
N GLY A 96 -4.91 -17.81 -19.61
CA GLY A 96 -4.91 -18.88 -20.62
C GLY A 96 -4.03 -18.61 -21.85
N PRO A 97 -4.06 -19.47 -22.88
CA PRO A 97 -3.27 -19.24 -24.10
C PRO A 97 -3.61 -17.90 -24.77
N VAL A 98 -2.61 -17.26 -25.39
CA VAL A 98 -2.86 -16.06 -26.21
C VAL A 98 -3.51 -16.49 -27.52
N THR A 99 -4.77 -16.13 -27.67
CA THR A 99 -5.59 -16.34 -28.87
C THR A 99 -5.92 -14.99 -29.53
N GLU A 100 -6.57 -15.01 -30.70
CA GLU A 100 -7.06 -13.78 -31.34
C GLU A 100 -7.97 -12.98 -30.40
N SER A 101 -8.87 -13.64 -29.66
CA SER A 101 -9.71 -12.99 -28.65
C SER A 101 -8.89 -12.41 -27.49
N SER A 102 -7.80 -13.08 -27.10
CA SER A 102 -6.89 -12.56 -26.07
C SER A 102 -6.19 -11.27 -26.54
N ILE A 103 -5.88 -11.14 -27.84
CA ILE A 103 -5.29 -9.92 -28.42
C ILE A 103 -6.25 -8.74 -28.32
N GLU A 104 -7.53 -8.93 -28.63
CA GLU A 104 -8.55 -7.89 -28.44
C GLU A 104 -8.61 -7.43 -26.98
N GLY A 105 -8.58 -8.38 -26.04
CA GLY A 105 -8.51 -8.09 -24.61
C GLY A 105 -7.23 -7.33 -24.19
N MET A 106 -6.08 -7.66 -24.78
CA MET A 106 -4.82 -6.93 -24.54
C MET A 106 -4.89 -5.48 -25.04
N VAL A 107 -5.47 -5.25 -26.22
CA VAL A 107 -5.66 -3.91 -26.79
C VAL A 107 -6.60 -3.09 -25.90
N GLU A 108 -7.71 -3.67 -25.46
CA GLU A 108 -8.64 -3.00 -24.55
C GLU A 108 -7.99 -2.67 -23.19
N ASN A 109 -7.26 -3.63 -22.61
CA ASN A 109 -6.50 -3.41 -21.38
C ASN A 109 -5.47 -2.29 -21.54
N PHE A 110 -4.78 -2.23 -22.69
CA PHE A 110 -3.85 -1.14 -22.99
C PHE A 110 -4.58 0.20 -22.99
N HIS A 111 -5.68 0.33 -23.73
CA HIS A 111 -6.41 1.61 -23.81
C HIS A 111 -6.98 2.03 -22.46
N ARG A 112 -7.47 1.08 -21.64
CA ARG A 112 -7.91 1.34 -20.27
C ARG A 112 -6.79 1.95 -19.42
N VAL A 113 -5.62 1.31 -19.39
CA VAL A 113 -4.48 1.79 -18.60
C VAL A 113 -3.93 3.12 -19.17
N TYR A 114 -3.86 3.23 -20.49
CA TYR A 114 -3.42 4.44 -21.17
C TYR A 114 -4.34 5.64 -20.85
N GLN A 115 -5.65 5.44 -20.87
CA GLN A 115 -6.64 6.47 -20.53
C GLN A 115 -6.57 6.85 -19.06
N GLN A 116 -6.40 5.90 -18.15
CA GLN A 116 -6.23 6.19 -16.72
C GLN A 116 -4.99 7.06 -16.45
N ARG A 117 -3.92 6.88 -17.22
CA ARG A 117 -2.66 7.63 -17.04
C ARG A 117 -2.63 8.98 -17.77
N THR A 118 -3.25 9.06 -18.95
CA THR A 118 -3.12 10.22 -19.84
C THR A 118 -4.41 11.03 -20.00
N GLY A 119 -5.56 10.47 -19.64
CA GLY A 119 -6.88 11.02 -19.91
C GLY A 119 -7.39 10.78 -21.34
N ASN A 120 -6.60 10.16 -22.22
CA ASN A 120 -6.92 10.04 -23.65
C ASN A 120 -7.11 8.58 -24.09
N ARG A 121 -7.83 8.39 -25.20
CA ARG A 121 -8.00 7.10 -25.87
C ARG A 121 -7.99 7.31 -27.39
N PHE A 122 -7.31 6.44 -28.13
CA PHE A 122 -7.09 6.57 -29.57
C PHE A 122 -7.32 5.24 -30.29
N ASP A 123 -8.58 4.82 -30.43
CA ASP A 123 -8.95 3.52 -31.02
C ASP A 123 -8.51 3.34 -32.48
N GLY A 124 -8.29 4.45 -33.21
CA GLY A 124 -7.84 4.42 -34.59
C GLY A 124 -6.33 4.18 -34.79
N ILE A 125 -5.54 4.18 -33.70
CA ILE A 125 -4.10 4.00 -33.78
C ILE A 125 -3.74 2.60 -33.26
N PRO A 126 -3.09 1.74 -34.08
CA PRO A 126 -2.72 0.40 -33.66
C PRO A 126 -1.85 0.40 -32.40
N VAL A 127 -2.08 -0.59 -31.53
CA VAL A 127 -1.22 -0.83 -30.36
C VAL A 127 -0.05 -1.71 -30.77
N GLN A 128 1.16 -1.34 -30.36
CA GLN A 128 2.37 -2.13 -30.50
C GLN A 128 2.80 -2.64 -29.12
N GLY A 129 2.85 -3.96 -28.95
CA GLY A 129 3.55 -4.59 -27.83
C GLY A 129 5.06 -4.41 -28.00
N VAL A 130 5.76 -4.08 -26.91
CA VAL A 130 7.20 -3.79 -26.92
C VAL A 130 7.97 -4.74 -26.01
N THR A 131 7.53 -4.92 -24.77
CA THR A 131 8.16 -5.82 -23.81
C THR A 131 7.11 -6.73 -23.19
N TYR A 132 7.30 -8.04 -23.28
CA TYR A 132 6.44 -9.04 -22.66
C TYR A 132 7.08 -9.52 -21.35
N ARG A 133 6.28 -9.69 -20.29
CA ARG A 133 6.75 -9.97 -18.94
C ARG A 133 5.98 -11.14 -18.33
N VAL A 134 6.70 -12.06 -17.71
CA VAL A 134 6.12 -13.14 -16.88
C VAL A 134 6.67 -12.99 -15.47
N GLN A 135 5.77 -13.10 -14.50
CA GLN A 135 6.11 -13.28 -13.10
C GLN A 135 5.53 -14.59 -12.62
N VAL A 136 6.36 -15.41 -12.00
CA VAL A 136 5.97 -16.64 -11.33
C VAL A 136 6.15 -16.43 -9.83
N VAL A 137 5.03 -16.42 -9.12
CA VAL A 137 4.96 -16.15 -7.68
C VAL A 137 4.77 -17.47 -6.94
N VAL A 138 5.72 -17.77 -6.06
CA VAL A 138 5.66 -18.92 -5.15
C VAL A 138 5.36 -18.38 -3.75
N PRO A 139 4.17 -18.66 -3.20
CA PRO A 139 3.78 -18.26 -1.87
C PRO A 139 4.80 -18.73 -0.83
N SER A 140 5.19 -17.83 0.06
CA SER A 140 6.06 -18.12 1.19
C SER A 140 5.29 -18.01 2.51
N GLY A 141 5.80 -18.65 3.55
CA GLY A 141 5.28 -18.47 4.90
C GLY A 141 5.39 -17.01 5.33
N LYS A 142 4.26 -16.40 5.70
CA LYS A 142 4.22 -15.00 6.16
C LYS A 142 4.67 -14.90 7.61
N VAL A 143 5.30 -13.78 7.95
CA VAL A 143 5.64 -13.48 9.34
C VAL A 143 4.36 -13.18 10.12
N SER A 144 4.24 -13.79 11.30
CA SER A 144 3.16 -13.46 12.23
C SER A 144 3.49 -12.18 12.99
N TYR A 145 2.54 -11.26 13.02
CA TYR A 145 2.61 -10.03 13.80
C TYR A 145 1.80 -10.22 15.08
N PRO A 146 2.44 -10.42 16.24
CA PRO A 146 1.69 -10.53 17.48
C PRO A 146 1.00 -9.19 17.77
N ALA A 147 -0.29 -9.26 18.13
CA ALA A 147 -0.99 -8.10 18.62
C ALA A 147 -0.36 -7.65 19.95
N VAL A 148 -0.19 -6.34 20.12
CA VAL A 148 0.20 -5.80 21.42
C VAL A 148 -1.00 -5.79 22.35
N GLU A 149 -0.75 -5.99 23.64
CA GLU A 149 -1.80 -6.01 24.65
C GLU A 149 -2.62 -4.70 24.63
N GLU A 150 -3.91 -4.82 24.90
CA GLU A 150 -4.79 -3.66 25.03
C GLU A 150 -4.53 -2.92 26.33
N LYS A 151 -4.66 -1.59 26.30
CA LYS A 151 -4.52 -0.78 27.52
C LYS A 151 -5.52 -1.22 28.59
N ASN A 152 -5.06 -1.31 29.83
CA ASN A 152 -5.89 -1.64 30.99
C ASN A 152 -6.53 -0.39 31.64
N GLY A 153 -6.95 0.58 30.82
CA GLY A 153 -7.50 1.86 31.28
C GLY A 153 -6.46 2.85 31.83
N SER A 154 -5.17 2.49 31.83
CA SER A 154 -4.09 3.42 32.15
C SER A 154 -3.76 4.33 30.95
N SER A 155 -3.25 5.52 31.26
CA SER A 155 -2.63 6.41 30.28
C SER A 155 -1.12 6.17 30.25
N PRO A 156 -0.47 6.24 29.08
CA PRO A 156 0.98 6.11 29.00
C PRO A 156 1.65 7.22 29.82
N ARG A 157 2.68 6.86 30.59
CA ARG A 157 3.43 7.84 31.40
C ARG A 157 4.77 8.10 30.75
N SER A 158 5.09 9.39 30.61
CA SER A 158 6.41 9.84 30.21
C SER A 158 7.42 9.45 31.30
N GLN A 159 8.51 8.77 30.93
CA GLN A 159 9.55 8.37 31.88
C GLN A 159 10.40 9.58 32.32
N ARG A 160 10.64 10.51 31.39
CA ARG A 160 11.34 11.77 31.62
C ARG A 160 10.94 12.82 30.59
N ARG A 161 11.39 14.06 30.78
CA ARG A 161 11.30 15.13 29.77
C ARG A 161 12.65 15.31 29.07
N VAL A 162 12.60 15.71 27.80
CA VAL A 162 13.78 16.03 27.00
C VAL A 162 13.59 17.37 26.28
N THR A 163 14.66 18.17 26.25
CA THR A 163 14.68 19.44 25.53
C THR A 163 15.06 19.19 24.06
N LEU A 164 14.15 19.49 23.15
CA LEU A 164 14.38 19.45 21.72
C LEU A 164 14.87 20.82 21.24
N ARG A 165 16.09 20.85 20.71
CA ARG A 165 16.71 22.07 20.18
C ARG A 165 16.70 22.07 18.66
N HIS A 166 16.65 23.25 18.06
CA HIS A 166 16.74 23.45 16.60
C HIS A 166 15.59 22.83 15.76
N LEU A 167 14.47 22.46 16.39
CA LEU A 167 13.27 21.99 15.69
C LEU A 167 12.23 23.11 15.44
N ALA A 168 12.32 24.19 16.19
CA ALA A 168 11.49 25.39 16.09
C ALA A 168 12.33 26.61 16.49
N ASP A 169 11.73 27.80 16.43
CA ASP A 169 12.38 29.06 16.84
C ASP A 169 12.76 29.06 18.33
N THR A 170 12.11 28.22 19.14
CA THR A 170 12.38 28.05 20.57
C THR A 170 12.63 26.59 20.91
N ASP A 171 13.41 26.35 21.96
CA ASP A 171 13.55 25.03 22.57
C ASP A 171 12.18 24.48 22.98
N VAL A 172 11.91 23.20 22.68
CA VAL A 172 10.63 22.54 22.96
C VAL A 172 10.85 21.41 23.96
N GLU A 173 10.14 21.47 25.09
CA GLU A 173 10.14 20.40 26.09
C GLU A 173 9.19 19.27 25.68
N ALA A 174 9.72 18.09 25.40
CA ALA A 174 8.94 16.92 24.98
C ALA A 174 8.90 15.83 26.06
N GLY A 175 7.77 15.13 26.15
CA GLY A 175 7.68 13.91 26.96
C GLY A 175 8.41 12.77 26.27
N GLU A 176 9.23 12.01 26.99
CA GLU A 176 9.91 10.83 26.47
C GLU A 176 9.22 9.54 26.95
N PHE A 177 8.93 8.66 25.99
CA PHE A 177 8.24 7.39 26.19
C PHE A 177 9.09 6.26 25.61
N GLU A 178 9.13 5.13 26.29
CA GLU A 178 9.68 3.89 25.72
C GLU A 178 8.58 3.16 24.96
N ARG A 179 8.84 2.77 23.71
CA ARG A 179 7.82 2.15 22.85
C ARG A 179 7.30 0.84 23.44
N GLU A 180 8.14 0.11 24.15
CA GLU A 180 7.79 -1.17 24.80
C GLU A 180 6.74 -1.02 25.92
N ASP A 181 6.58 0.18 26.48
CA ASP A 181 5.55 0.48 27.50
C ASP A 181 4.20 0.87 26.89
N LEU A 182 4.17 1.10 25.57
CA LEU A 182 2.96 1.49 24.87
C LEU A 182 2.10 0.26 24.56
N ARG A 183 0.78 0.43 24.64
CA ARG A 183 -0.22 -0.63 24.52
C ARG A 183 -1.27 -0.21 23.52
N ARG A 184 -1.95 -1.17 22.89
CA ARG A 184 -2.99 -0.89 21.88
C ARG A 184 -4.02 0.07 22.46
N GLY A 185 -4.30 1.14 21.72
CA GLY A 185 -5.23 2.20 22.11
C GLY A 185 -4.66 3.27 23.07
N HIS A 186 -3.38 3.19 23.47
CA HIS A 186 -2.70 4.35 24.06
C HIS A 186 -2.60 5.48 23.04
N GLU A 187 -2.72 6.70 23.54
CA GLU A 187 -2.53 7.92 22.79
C GLU A 187 -1.43 8.75 23.46
N VAL A 188 -0.50 9.23 22.66
CA VAL A 188 0.62 10.07 23.09
C VAL A 188 0.49 11.41 22.36
N GLU A 189 0.16 12.45 23.11
CA GLU A 189 0.06 13.81 22.57
C GLU A 189 1.46 14.43 22.44
N GLY A 190 1.71 15.07 21.31
CA GLY A 190 2.94 15.82 21.09
C GLY A 190 2.95 17.17 21.82
N PRO A 191 4.13 17.76 22.10
CA PRO A 191 5.46 17.28 21.70
C PRO A 191 5.93 16.08 22.52
N ALA A 192 6.27 14.98 21.84
CA ALA A 192 6.72 13.75 22.47
C ALA A 192 7.78 13.03 21.64
N VAL A 193 8.67 12.33 22.33
CA VAL A 193 9.69 11.45 21.74
C VAL A 193 9.40 10.02 22.17
N ILE A 194 9.10 9.16 21.23
CA ILE A 194 8.92 7.73 21.45
C ILE A 194 10.20 7.03 21.01
N ARG A 195 10.91 6.42 21.96
CA ARG A 195 12.16 5.71 21.69
C ARG A 195 11.95 4.22 21.58
N GLU A 196 12.84 3.62 20.83
CA GLU A 196 13.03 2.18 20.74
C GLU A 196 14.50 1.90 20.38
N PRO A 197 15.03 0.68 20.55
CA PRO A 197 16.46 0.40 20.40
C PRO A 197 17.07 0.79 19.04
N LEU A 198 16.28 0.76 17.96
CA LEU A 198 16.75 0.96 16.59
C LEU A 198 16.11 2.17 15.89
N SER A 199 15.34 2.99 16.62
CA SER A 199 14.69 4.17 16.05
C SER A 199 14.24 5.16 17.11
N THR A 200 13.88 6.36 16.69
CA THR A 200 13.27 7.37 17.55
C THR A 200 12.23 8.12 16.75
N THR A 201 10.99 8.10 17.24
CA THR A 201 9.85 8.75 16.61
C THR A 201 9.54 10.05 17.34
N LEU A 202 9.59 11.17 16.62
CA LEU A 202 9.10 12.46 17.11
C LEU A 202 7.62 12.60 16.77
N VAL A 203 6.80 12.85 17.79
CA VAL A 203 5.41 13.31 17.65
C VAL A 203 5.43 14.83 17.80
N PRO A 204 5.22 15.60 16.71
CA PRO A 204 5.26 17.06 16.78
C PRO A 204 4.14 17.65 17.64
N ALA A 205 4.29 18.89 18.08
CA ALA A 205 3.19 19.61 18.72
C ALA A 205 1.94 19.66 17.80
N GLY A 206 0.75 19.60 18.42
CA GLY A 206 -0.52 19.57 17.69
C GLY A 206 -0.80 18.26 16.94
N HIS A 207 -0.02 17.21 17.21
CA HIS A 207 -0.25 15.86 16.70
C HIS A 207 -0.44 14.87 17.85
N THR A 208 -1.17 13.79 17.58
CA THR A 208 -1.34 12.67 18.50
C THR A 208 -0.90 11.38 17.82
N ALA A 209 -0.08 10.59 18.51
CA ALA A 209 0.26 9.24 18.10
C ALA A 209 -0.63 8.22 18.83
N ARG A 210 -1.41 7.44 18.07
CA ARG A 210 -2.21 6.34 18.60
C ARG A 210 -1.56 5.00 18.30
N VAL A 211 -1.46 4.13 19.30
CA VAL A 211 -0.94 2.77 19.14
C VAL A 211 -2.02 1.86 18.56
N GLY A 212 -1.73 1.28 17.41
CA GLY A 212 -2.61 0.33 16.72
C GLY A 212 -2.52 -1.09 17.27
N THR A 213 -3.07 -2.04 16.51
CA THR A 213 -3.23 -3.43 16.98
C THR A 213 -1.92 -4.18 17.05
N TYR A 214 -1.00 -3.93 16.11
CA TYR A 214 0.28 -4.60 16.01
C TYR A 214 1.44 -3.74 16.55
N GLY A 215 1.11 -2.69 17.32
CA GLY A 215 2.09 -1.77 17.88
C GLY A 215 2.59 -0.70 16.90
N GLU A 216 1.98 -0.58 15.71
CA GLU A 216 2.18 0.55 14.81
C GLU A 216 1.72 1.87 15.47
N LEU A 217 2.46 2.95 15.24
CA LEU A 217 2.05 4.29 15.68
C LEU A 217 1.38 5.00 14.53
N VAL A 218 0.14 5.42 14.75
CA VAL A 218 -0.63 6.22 13.80
C VAL A 218 -0.61 7.67 14.27
N ILE A 219 0.15 8.52 13.58
CA ILE A 219 0.32 9.93 13.90
C ILE A 219 -0.61 10.75 13.02
N GLU A 220 -1.47 11.54 13.65
CA GLU A 220 -2.44 12.41 13.00
C GLU A 220 -2.37 13.80 13.61
N LYS A 221 -2.66 14.82 12.80
CA LYS A 221 -2.85 16.18 13.32
C LYS A 221 -4.11 16.18 14.18
N GLN A 222 -4.04 16.78 15.36
CA GLN A 222 -5.21 17.04 16.18
C GLN A 222 -6.15 17.92 15.34
N GLY A 223 -7.39 17.48 15.15
CA GLY A 223 -8.38 18.32 14.48
C GLY A 223 -8.53 19.61 15.29
N ASP A 224 -8.46 20.77 14.64
CA ASP A 224 -8.88 22.03 15.27
C ASP A 224 -10.25 21.77 15.89
N GLY A 225 -10.36 21.94 17.20
CA GLY A 225 -11.55 21.59 17.97
C GLY A 225 -12.79 22.32 17.47
N GLY A 226 -13.44 21.75 16.46
CA GLY A 226 -14.82 22.03 16.12
C GLY A 226 -15.66 21.47 17.23
N SER A 227 -16.12 22.35 18.11
CA SER A 227 -17.16 22.07 19.11
C SER A 227 -18.24 21.17 18.50
N SER A 228 -18.31 19.92 18.93
CA SER A 228 -19.53 19.13 18.74
C SER A 228 -20.64 19.88 19.46
N PRO A 229 -21.75 20.25 18.78
CA PRO A 229 -22.88 20.82 19.49
C PRO A 229 -23.42 19.72 20.40
N THR A 230 -23.34 20.00 21.69
CA THR A 230 -23.99 19.24 22.75
C THR A 230 -25.48 19.15 22.38
N ARG A 231 -25.96 17.97 21.97
CA ARG A 231 -27.40 17.70 21.93
C ARG A 231 -27.90 17.62 23.38
N LYS A 232 -28.29 18.77 23.92
CA LYS A 232 -29.16 18.85 25.09
C LYS A 232 -30.61 18.63 24.66
N ASP A 233 -31.21 17.65 25.34
CA ASP A 233 -32.58 17.57 25.82
C ASP A 233 -33.76 17.62 24.85
N GLY A 234 -34.61 16.61 24.99
CA GLY A 234 -35.93 16.55 24.38
C GLY A 234 -36.71 15.29 24.74
N GLY A 235 -36.65 14.86 26.01
CA GLY A 235 -37.62 13.91 26.53
C GLY A 235 -39.01 14.55 26.55
N SER A 236 -39.97 13.96 25.85
CA SER A 236 -41.39 14.15 26.13
C SER A 236 -42.15 12.87 25.79
N SER A 237 -42.66 12.23 26.83
CA SER A 237 -43.64 11.15 26.78
C SER A 237 -44.99 11.71 26.33
N PRO A 238 -45.78 11.00 25.51
CA PRO A 238 -47.19 11.34 25.33
C PRO A 238 -48.06 10.53 26.29
N THR A 239 -48.60 11.22 27.29
CA THR A 239 -49.77 10.80 28.06
C THR A 239 -50.98 10.83 27.12
N ARG A 240 -51.63 9.68 26.89
CA ARG A 240 -52.90 9.60 26.17
C ARG A 240 -54.00 9.28 27.19
N LYS A 241 -54.84 10.27 27.49
CA LYS A 241 -56.16 10.12 28.12
C LYS A 241 -57.22 10.70 27.19
N GLU A 242 -58.30 9.92 27.01
CA GLU A 242 -59.74 10.26 26.80
C GLU A 242 -60.05 11.36 25.75
N GLY A 243 -60.99 11.23 24.81
CA GLY A 243 -62.25 10.49 24.76
C GLY A 243 -63.30 11.46 24.18
N ALA A 244 -63.91 11.10 23.05
CA ALA A 244 -65.18 11.59 22.51
C ALA A 244 -65.62 10.61 21.42
#